data_AF-H8H3U9-F1
#
_entry.id   AF-H8H3U9-F1
#
_cell.length_a   1.000
_cell.length_b   1.000
_cell.length_c   1.000
_cell.angle_alpha   90.00
_cell.angle_beta   90.00
_cell.angle_gamma   90.00
#
_symmetry.space_group_name_H-M   'P 1'
#
loop_
_entity.id
_entity.type
_entity.pdbx_description
1 polymer ?
#
loop_
_entity_poly.entity_id
_entity_poly.type
_entity_poly.pdbx_seq_one_letter_code
_entity_poly.pdbx_strand_id
1 'polypeptide(L)'
;MTGIYPVTPTSRLYVGASDNLRRRQQEHERARQGGNWSNKALRADLKTYGPDAFSFHVLQRTGDLGELRRLEAQWAQQLRAFDPVTGYNTQPIRTPETWDRRRQLQQVQAAAAGGRACLVRAQQHVLIQERAS
;
A
#
# COMPACT_ATOMS: atom_id res chain seq x y z
N MET A 1 -3.96 20.74 -1.73
CA MET A 1 -3.85 20.35 -0.31
C MET A 1 -4.20 18.89 -0.23
N THR A 2 -3.23 18.13 0.24
CA THR A 2 -3.12 16.71 -0.02
C THR A 2 -3.20 15.96 1.30
N GLY A 3 -3.94 14.85 1.36
CA GLY A 3 -4.03 14.10 2.62
C GLY A 3 -4.74 12.76 2.54
N ILE A 4 -4.85 12.14 3.71
CA ILE A 4 -5.26 10.76 3.92
C ILE A 4 -6.48 10.74 4.82
N TYR A 5 -7.45 9.85 4.57
CA TYR A 5 -8.70 9.83 5.33
C TYR A 5 -9.25 8.42 5.56
N PRO A 6 -9.83 8.13 6.74
CA PRO A 6 -10.73 7.01 6.94
C PRO A 6 -12.16 7.34 6.49
N VAL A 7 -12.88 6.30 6.09
CA VAL A 7 -14.35 6.27 6.05
C VAL A 7 -14.81 5.13 6.96
N THR A 8 -15.60 5.43 8.00
CA THR A 8 -16.08 4.48 9.02
C THR A 8 -17.59 4.48 9.14
N PRO A 9 -18.27 3.31 9.13
CA PRO A 9 -19.59 3.19 9.73
C PRO A 9 -19.61 2.50 11.11
N THR A 10 -18.78 1.50 11.40
CA THR A 10 -19.00 0.70 12.64
C THR A 10 -17.83 -0.16 13.14
N SER A 11 -16.69 -0.21 12.43
CA SER A 11 -15.43 -0.91 12.83
C SER A 11 -14.48 -1.10 11.64
N ARG A 12 -15.00 -0.97 10.41
CA ARG A 12 -14.22 -1.06 9.17
C ARG A 12 -13.78 0.29 8.65
N LEU A 13 -12.57 0.33 8.11
CA LEU A 13 -11.90 1.54 7.67
C LEU A 13 -11.55 1.47 6.18
N TYR A 14 -11.86 2.52 5.42
CA TYR A 14 -11.28 2.74 4.09
C TYR A 14 -10.22 3.83 4.17
N VAL A 15 -8.99 3.56 3.73
CA VAL A 15 -7.92 4.55 3.68
C VAL A 15 -7.64 4.92 2.22
N GLY A 16 -7.71 6.21 1.92
CA GLY A 16 -7.37 6.75 0.60
C GLY A 16 -6.53 8.02 0.69
N ALA A 17 -5.72 8.27 -0.34
CA ALA A 17 -4.98 9.51 -0.53
C ALA A 17 -5.57 10.36 -1.67
N SER A 18 -5.46 11.69 -1.57
CA SER A 18 -5.79 12.60 -2.66
C SER A 18 -4.99 13.90 -2.56
N ASP A 19 -4.63 14.46 -3.72
CA ASP A 19 -4.03 15.78 -3.92
C ASP A 19 -5.01 16.95 -3.68
N ASN A 20 -6.31 16.66 -3.73
CA ASN A 20 -7.40 17.59 -3.50
C ASN A 20 -8.47 16.98 -2.57
N LEU A 21 -8.23 17.13 -1.27
CA LEU A 21 -9.14 16.65 -0.23
C LEU A 21 -10.57 17.18 -0.36
N ARG A 22 -10.76 18.46 -0.76
CA ARG A 22 -12.09 19.06 -0.88
C ARG A 22 -12.91 18.37 -1.97
N ARG A 23 -12.32 18.20 -3.15
CA ARG A 23 -12.96 17.47 -4.25
C ARG A 23 -13.27 16.04 -3.82
N ARG A 24 -12.32 15.36 -3.17
CA ARG A 24 -12.50 13.98 -2.75
C ARG A 24 -13.60 13.81 -1.69
N GLN A 25 -13.69 14.75 -0.76
CA GLN A 25 -14.77 14.81 0.23
C GLN A 25 -16.14 14.98 -0.45
N GLN A 26 -16.26 15.87 -1.44
CA GLN A 26 -17.51 16.05 -2.19
C GLN A 26 -17.90 14.80 -3.01
N GLU A 27 -16.93 14.11 -3.61
CA GLU A 27 -17.17 12.84 -4.30
C GLU A 27 -17.71 11.77 -3.34
N HIS A 28 -17.11 11.63 -2.16
CA HIS A 28 -17.61 10.72 -1.13
C HIS A 28 -18.97 11.12 -0.60
N GLU A 29 -19.23 12.41 -0.42
CA GLU A 29 -20.53 12.92 0.00
C GLU A 29 -21.64 12.56 -0.99
N ARG A 30 -21.38 12.77 -2.29
CA ARG A 30 -22.31 12.39 -3.35
C ARG A 30 -22.51 10.88 -3.42
N ALA A 31 -21.44 10.10 -3.26
CA ALA A 31 -21.53 8.63 -3.25
C ALA A 31 -22.31 8.11 -2.04
N ARG A 32 -22.19 8.78 -0.89
CA ARG A 32 -22.91 8.51 0.35
C ARG A 32 -24.41 8.78 0.20
N GLN A 33 -24.78 9.90 -0.40
CA GLN A 33 -26.17 10.28 -0.65
C GLN A 33 -26.81 9.44 -1.78
N GLY A 34 -26.06 9.14 -2.84
CA GLY A 34 -26.55 8.41 -4.01
C GLY A 34 -26.35 6.89 -3.96
N GLY A 35 -25.72 6.36 -2.92
CA GLY A 35 -25.45 4.92 -2.76
C GLY A 35 -24.46 4.30 -3.75
N ASN A 36 -23.71 5.11 -4.51
CA ASN A 36 -22.92 4.65 -5.64
C ASN A 36 -21.42 4.50 -5.32
N TRP A 37 -21.08 3.65 -4.35
CA TRP A 37 -19.70 3.19 -4.16
C TRP A 37 -19.41 1.95 -4.99
N SER A 38 -18.24 1.90 -5.63
CA SER A 38 -17.75 0.74 -6.38
C SER A 38 -17.47 -0.47 -5.48
N ASN A 39 -17.15 -0.23 -4.20
CA ASN A 39 -16.89 -1.27 -3.23
C ASN A 39 -18.20 -1.90 -2.71
N LYS A 40 -18.39 -3.20 -2.98
CA LYS A 40 -19.58 -3.95 -2.59
C LYS A 40 -19.80 -3.99 -1.08
N ALA A 41 -18.72 -4.10 -0.28
CA ALA A 41 -18.81 -4.15 1.17
C ALA A 41 -19.25 -2.79 1.75
N LEU A 42 -18.68 -1.69 1.27
CA LEU A 42 -19.13 -0.33 1.63
C LEU A 42 -20.60 -0.11 1.28
N ARG A 43 -21.03 -0.57 0.11
CA ARG A 43 -22.44 -0.44 -0.33
C ARG A 43 -23.40 -1.24 0.55
N ALA A 44 -23.00 -2.46 0.93
CA ALA A 44 -23.79 -3.28 1.84
C ALA A 44 -23.91 -2.62 3.22
N ASP A 45 -22.81 -2.13 3.78
CA ASP A 45 -22.82 -1.46 5.07
C ASP A 45 -23.57 -0.11 5.00
N LEU A 46 -23.50 0.61 3.89
CA LEU A 46 -24.29 1.82 3.66
C LEU A 46 -25.79 1.54 3.68
N LYS A 47 -26.22 0.43 3.07
CA LYS A 47 -27.62 0.00 3.11
C LYS A 47 -28.07 -0.36 4.52
N THR A 48 -27.18 -0.93 5.32
CA THR A 48 -27.48 -1.40 6.68
C THR A 48 -27.52 -0.26 7.70
N TYR A 49 -26.53 0.63 7.68
CA TYR A 49 -26.35 1.65 8.72
C TYR A 49 -26.80 3.06 8.28
N GLY A 50 -27.05 3.26 6.98
CA GLY A 50 -27.41 4.56 6.43
C GLY A 50 -26.21 5.50 6.25
N PRO A 51 -26.39 6.61 5.51
CA PRO A 51 -25.33 7.56 5.17
C PRO A 51 -24.74 8.28 6.40
N ASP A 52 -25.54 8.50 7.44
CA ASP A 52 -25.12 9.23 8.64
C ASP A 52 -24.13 8.46 9.50
N ALA A 53 -24.07 7.14 9.33
CA ALA A 53 -23.05 6.31 9.98
C ALA A 53 -21.64 6.61 9.45
N PHE A 54 -21.52 7.15 8.23
CA PHE A 54 -20.24 7.34 7.54
C PHE A 54 -19.69 8.74 7.76
N SER A 55 -18.44 8.81 8.21
CA SER A 55 -17.70 10.04 8.46
C SER A 55 -16.39 10.09 7.68
N PHE A 56 -15.97 11.31 7.31
CA PHE A 56 -14.71 11.58 6.62
C PHE A 56 -13.78 12.34 7.56
N HIS A 57 -12.63 11.78 7.89
CA HIS A 57 -11.62 12.42 8.75
C HIS A 57 -10.30 12.58 8.01
N VAL A 58 -9.51 13.61 8.29
CA VAL A 58 -8.16 13.73 7.72
C VAL A 58 -7.14 13.23 8.75
N LEU A 59 -6.44 12.13 8.45
CA LEU A 59 -5.37 11.58 9.30
C LEU A 59 -4.10 12.41 9.24
N GLN A 60 -3.69 12.77 8.02
CA GLN A 60 -2.43 13.47 7.79
C GLN A 60 -2.53 14.32 6.53
N ARG A 61 -1.93 15.52 6.58
CA ARG A 61 -1.72 16.40 5.43
C ARG A 61 -0.25 16.36 5.03
N THR A 62 0.04 16.42 3.74
CA THR A 62 1.41 16.59 3.21
C THR A 62 1.42 17.66 2.11
N GLY A 63 2.57 18.32 1.96
CA GLY A 63 2.85 19.19 0.82
C GLY A 63 3.49 18.45 -0.36
N ASP A 64 4.00 17.24 -0.12
CA ASP A 64 4.70 16.44 -1.12
C ASP A 64 3.77 15.38 -1.73
N LEU A 65 3.57 15.47 -3.06
CA LEU A 65 2.79 14.50 -3.81
C LEU A 65 3.48 13.14 -3.93
N GLY A 66 4.82 13.10 -3.89
CA GLY A 66 5.60 11.87 -3.94
C GLY A 66 5.39 10.99 -2.71
N GLU A 67 5.12 11.60 -1.56
CA GLU A 67 4.89 10.87 -0.31
C GLU A 67 3.49 10.25 -0.20
N LEU A 68 2.54 10.69 -1.02
CA LEU A 68 1.13 10.31 -0.86
C LEU A 68 0.92 8.80 -0.78
N ARG A 69 1.49 8.07 -1.73
CA ARG A 69 1.33 6.61 -1.82
C ARG A 69 1.98 5.90 -0.64
N ARG A 70 3.15 6.39 -0.22
CA ARG A 70 3.87 5.83 0.93
C ARG A 70 3.07 6.00 2.21
N LEU A 71 2.55 7.21 2.45
CA LEU A 71 1.75 7.50 3.62
C LEU A 71 0.39 6.76 3.57
N GLU A 72 -0.26 6.68 2.41
CA GLU A 72 -1.49 5.90 2.21
C GLU A 72 -1.28 4.43 2.61
N ALA A 73 -0.19 3.82 2.13
CA ALA A 73 0.16 2.44 2.44
C ALA A 73 0.48 2.25 3.93
N GLN A 74 1.25 3.18 4.53
CA GLN A 74 1.59 3.15 5.94
C GLN A 74 0.35 3.20 6.84
N TRP A 75 -0.56 4.15 6.59
CA TRP A 75 -1.80 4.27 7.35
C TRP A 75 -2.74 3.09 7.13
N ALA A 76 -2.88 2.62 5.88
CA ALA A 76 -3.68 1.44 5.58
C ALA A 76 -3.17 0.19 6.32
N GLN A 77 -1.84 0.04 6.45
CA GLN A 77 -1.23 -1.04 7.21
C GLN A 77 -1.44 -0.87 8.72
N GLN A 78 -1.16 0.30 9.28
CA GLN A 78 -1.33 0.59 10.71
C GLN A 78 -2.78 0.38 11.16
N LEU A 79 -3.74 0.79 10.33
CA LEU A 79 -5.17 0.67 10.62
C LEU A 79 -5.78 -0.67 10.18
N ARG A 80 -4.97 -1.60 9.65
CA ARG A 80 -5.44 -2.89 9.11
C ARG A 80 -6.59 -2.72 8.11
N ALA A 81 -6.52 -1.69 7.26
CA ALA A 81 -7.56 -1.36 6.29
C ALA A 81 -7.73 -2.42 5.18
N PHE A 82 -6.78 -3.36 5.05
CA PHE A 82 -6.85 -4.50 4.13
C PHE A 82 -7.48 -5.76 4.73
N ASP A 83 -7.64 -5.81 6.05
CA ASP A 83 -8.25 -6.96 6.71
C ASP A 83 -9.77 -6.91 6.45
N PRO A 84 -10.39 -7.95 5.86
CA PRO A 84 -11.83 -7.95 5.58
C PRO A 84 -12.72 -7.77 6.81
N VAL A 85 -12.20 -8.05 8.01
CA VAL A 85 -12.90 -7.85 9.27
C VAL A 85 -12.92 -6.36 9.64
N THR A 86 -11.79 -5.65 9.47
CA THR A 86 -11.58 -4.28 9.97
C THR A 86 -11.40 -3.23 8.88
N GLY A 87 -11.55 -3.58 7.60
CA GLY A 87 -11.12 -2.74 6.50
C GLY A 87 -11.92 -2.92 5.21
N TYR A 88 -11.92 -1.87 4.39
CA TYR A 88 -12.57 -1.84 3.07
C TYR A 88 -11.56 -1.83 1.91
N ASN A 89 -10.27 -1.65 2.14
CA ASN A 89 -9.29 -1.64 1.06
C ASN A 89 -9.12 -3.07 0.53
N THR A 90 -9.48 -3.30 -0.73
CA THR A 90 -9.46 -4.65 -1.33
C THR A 90 -8.16 -4.99 -2.06
N GLN A 91 -7.31 -3.99 -2.31
CA GLN A 91 -6.06 -4.16 -3.04
C GLN A 91 -4.92 -3.48 -2.30
N PRO A 92 -3.74 -4.13 -2.20
CA PRO A 92 -2.57 -3.51 -1.60
C PRO A 92 -2.19 -2.24 -2.37
N ILE A 93 -1.87 -1.19 -1.63
CA ILE A 93 -1.42 0.08 -2.21
C ILE A 93 -0.01 -0.12 -2.74
N ARG A 94 0.18 0.16 -4.03
CA ARG A 94 1.49 0.08 -4.67
C ARG A 94 2.29 1.32 -4.34
N THR A 95 3.44 1.13 -3.71
CA THR A 95 4.41 2.20 -3.44
C THR A 95 5.62 2.03 -4.37
N PRO A 96 6.42 3.08 -4.64
CA PRO A 96 7.64 2.97 -5.44
C PRO A 96 8.56 1.83 -4.98
N GLU A 97 8.70 1.62 -3.67
CA GLU A 97 9.54 0.58 -3.08
C GLU A 97 9.04 -0.85 -3.39
N THR A 98 7.72 -1.03 -3.56
CA THR A 98 7.15 -2.32 -3.96
C THR A 98 7.41 -2.68 -5.43
N TRP A 99 7.71 -1.69 -6.28
CA TRP A 99 8.12 -1.96 -7.67
C TRP A 99 9.55 -2.51 -7.74
N ASP A 100 10.47 -1.93 -6.98
CA ASP A 100 11.87 -2.34 -6.99
C ASP A 100 12.04 -3.77 -6.48
N ARG A 101 11.31 -4.16 -5.44
CA ARG A 101 11.43 -5.51 -4.88
C ARG A 101 11.07 -6.62 -5.88
N ARG A 102 10.07 -6.41 -6.73
CA ARG A 102 9.69 -7.38 -7.78
C ARG A 102 10.74 -7.45 -8.88
N ARG A 103 11.32 -6.30 -9.26
CA ARG A 103 12.39 -6.23 -10.28
C ARG A 103 13.69 -6.88 -9.77
N GLN A 104 14.04 -6.66 -8.50
CA GLN A 104 15.18 -7.28 -7.83
C GLN A 104 15.01 -8.80 -7.70
N LEU A 105 13.81 -9.27 -7.31
CA LEU A 105 13.53 -10.72 -7.24
C LEU A 105 13.58 -11.39 -8.61
N GLN A 106 13.07 -10.73 -9.67
CA GLN A 106 13.19 -11.24 -11.04
C GLN A 106 14.64 -11.30 -11.52
N GLN A 107 15.48 -10.32 -11.17
CA GLN A 107 16.91 -10.34 -11.48
C GLN A 107 17.66 -11.47 -10.73
N VAL A 108 17.36 -11.68 -9.44
CA VAL A 108 17.94 -12.78 -8.65
C VAL A 108 17.51 -14.15 -9.20
N GLN A 109 16.24 -14.32 -9.57
CA GLN A 109 15.73 -15.56 -10.17
C GLN A 109 16.32 -15.83 -11.56
N ALA A 110 16.49 -14.79 -12.39
CA ALA A 110 17.17 -14.91 -13.68
C ALA A 110 18.65 -15.28 -13.53
N ALA A 111 19.35 -14.69 -12.55
CA ALA A 111 20.74 -15.03 -12.23
C ALA A 111 20.88 -16.49 -11.73
N ALA A 112 19.96 -16.95 -10.89
CA ALA A 112 19.92 -18.34 -10.42
C ALA A 112 19.61 -19.35 -11.54
N ALA A 113 18.79 -18.97 -12.52
CA ALA A 113 18.48 -19.79 -13.68
C ALA A 113 19.64 -19.85 -14.71
N GLY A 114 20.43 -18.77 -14.83
CA GLY A 114 21.63 -18.72 -15.68
C GLY A 114 22.87 -19.38 -15.06
N GLY A 115 22.86 -19.66 -13.75
CA GLY A 115 24.01 -20.14 -12.98
C GLY A 115 24.41 -21.62 -13.16
N ARG A 116 23.80 -22.39 -14.06
CA ARG A 116 24.26 -23.76 -14.37
C ARG A 116 25.31 -23.85 -15.48
N ALA A 117 25.68 -22.73 -16.12
CA ALA A 117 26.55 -22.78 -17.31
C ALA A 117 28.02 -22.37 -17.08
N CYS A 118 28.43 -21.84 -15.92
CA CYS A 118 29.84 -21.47 -15.75
C CYS A 118 30.24 -21.41 -14.26
N LEU A 119 30.58 -22.56 -13.69
CA LEU A 119 31.27 -22.61 -12.40
C LEU A 119 32.29 -23.75 -12.44
N VAL A 120 33.31 -23.57 -13.27
CA VAL A 120 34.58 -24.25 -13.08
C VAL A 120 35.69 -23.20 -13.15
N ARG A 121 36.50 -23.17 -12.07
CA ARG A 121 37.78 -22.45 -11.89
C ARG A 121 37.72 -20.96 -11.55
N ALA A 122 37.64 -20.69 -10.24
CA ALA A 122 38.66 -19.87 -9.56
C ALA A 122 38.48 -19.99 -8.03
N GLN A 123 38.84 -21.14 -7.47
CA GLN A 123 39.21 -21.24 -6.05
C GLN A 123 40.52 -22.01 -5.98
N GLN A 124 41.60 -21.27 -5.73
CA GLN A 124 42.80 -21.66 -4.98
C GLN A 124 43.89 -20.66 -5.35
N HIS A 125 44.23 -19.77 -4.41
CA HIS A 125 45.58 -19.29 -4.09
C HIS A 125 45.49 -18.04 -3.19
N VAL A 126 44.96 -18.21 -1.97
CA VAL A 126 45.35 -17.39 -0.82
C VAL A 126 45.33 -18.30 0.40
N LEU A 127 46.43 -19.04 0.59
CA LEU A 127 46.81 -19.66 1.85
C LEU A 127 48.28 -20.08 1.66
N ILE A 128 49.19 -19.21 2.10
CA ILE A 128 50.56 -19.42 2.63
C ILE A 128 51.21 -18.03 2.56
N GLN A 129 50.97 -17.19 3.58
CA GLN A 129 51.90 -16.12 4.01
C GLN A 129 51.71 -15.80 5.50
N GLU A 130 51.45 -16.82 6.32
CA GLU A 130 51.58 -16.68 7.77
C GLU A 130 52.35 -17.90 8.29
N ARG A 131 53.68 -17.80 8.24
CA ARG A 131 54.69 -18.51 9.07
C ARG A 131 56.09 -18.20 8.52
N ALA A 132 56.51 -16.95 8.69
CA ALA A 132 57.90 -16.55 8.66
C ALA A 132 58.05 -15.27 9.47
N SER A 133 58.09 -15.43 10.79
CA SER A 133 58.72 -14.52 11.75
C SER A 133 59.24 -15.39 12.89
#